data_AF-A0A4Q4SY05-F1
#
_entry.id   AF-A0A4Q4SY05-F1
#
_cell.length_a   1.000
_cell.length_b   1.000
_cell.length_c   1.000
_cell.angle_alpha   90.00
_cell.angle_beta   90.00
_cell.angle_gamma   90.00
#
_symmetry.space_group_name_H-M   'P 1'
#
loop_
_entity.id
_entity.type
_entity.pdbx_description
1 polymer ?
#
loop_
_entity_poly.entity_id
_entity_poly.type
_entity_poly.pdbx_seq_one_letter_code
_entity_poly.pdbx_strand_id
1 'polypeptide(L)'
;MALCRGFTQGGSNADNLLADSYVKGLSDNIDWETAYEAVVSDAEVEPPLWTVGGRGGLNSWKDLGYIPTDDFDPWGVGPMTRSISRTIEYSYNDFCIAQIARSMNKTADAEKYLRRSGNWINMFQEDSRSLLNLTGSPDPEDLVDSGFNGFLQPRYLNGTFGYQDPALCSFLCMYGHETYEGGAWLYTFYVPHDQATLIPTLGGPDEFVRRLEFMHNTPGLLYIGNEQSYLLVFIFHYAGRPGLSAQYAHKYIPGSFNDTVNGIPGNDDSGAMGSFTALTMMGLYPMSGQDVYLVMPPFFPEVNITNRITGNTATVRNVNFDSSYRNIYIQSATLNGASYTKSWLTHSFFLDGGVLELTLGPQESDWGVKEEDYPPSASTHF
;
A
#
# COMPACT_ATOMS: atom_id res chain seq x y z
N MET A 1 12.56 -15.93 -19.13
CA MET A 1 13.03 -15.55 -17.80
C MET A 1 14.52 -15.27 -17.88
N ALA A 2 14.95 -14.05 -17.60
CA ALA A 2 16.37 -13.75 -17.43
C ALA A 2 16.85 -14.37 -16.11
N LEU A 3 18.03 -14.99 -16.11
CA LEU A 3 18.63 -15.63 -14.92
C LEU A 3 19.52 -14.66 -14.12
N CYS A 4 19.53 -13.37 -14.46
CA CYS A 4 20.23 -12.36 -13.68
C CYS A 4 19.37 -11.92 -12.49
N ARG A 5 20.04 -11.54 -11.39
CA ARG A 5 19.34 -10.92 -10.26
C ARG A 5 18.79 -9.57 -10.72
N GLY A 6 17.49 -9.34 -10.49
CA GLY A 6 16.87 -8.04 -10.73
C GLY A 6 17.42 -6.98 -9.77
N PHE A 7 17.29 -5.71 -10.13
CA PHE A 7 17.66 -4.63 -9.23
C PHE A 7 16.60 -4.47 -8.12
N THR A 8 17.04 -4.19 -6.91
CA THR A 8 16.18 -3.72 -5.83
C THR A 8 15.71 -2.31 -6.17
N GLN A 9 14.40 -2.13 -6.18
CA GLN A 9 13.76 -0.86 -6.54
C GLN A 9 13.60 0.06 -5.32
N GLY A 10 13.31 -0.52 -4.15
CA GLY A 10 13.21 0.17 -2.86
C GLY A 10 13.56 -0.76 -1.70
N GLY A 11 12.55 -1.39 -1.10
CA GLY A 11 12.62 -2.30 0.03
C GLY A 11 13.05 -3.73 -0.30
N SER A 12 13.10 -4.58 0.72
CA SER A 12 13.24 -6.04 0.60
C SER A 12 11.85 -6.70 0.50
N ASN A 13 11.07 -6.34 -0.54
CA ASN A 13 9.66 -6.72 -0.65
C ASN A 13 9.39 -8.23 -0.85
N ALA A 14 10.43 -9.06 -0.97
CA ALA A 14 10.32 -10.51 -0.79
C ALA A 14 9.83 -10.87 0.62
N ASP A 15 10.17 -10.07 1.63
CA ASP A 15 9.67 -10.18 3.01
C ASP A 15 8.15 -10.11 3.05
N ASN A 16 7.54 -9.20 2.28
CA ASN A 16 6.10 -9.03 2.21
C ASN A 16 5.42 -10.29 1.66
N LEU A 17 5.99 -10.90 0.61
CA LEU A 17 5.48 -12.13 0.00
C LEU A 17 5.56 -13.32 0.97
N LEU A 18 6.67 -13.45 1.70
CA LEU A 18 6.83 -14.51 2.70
C LEU A 18 5.87 -14.31 3.87
N ALA A 19 5.71 -13.08 4.36
CA ALA A 19 4.75 -12.77 5.40
C ALA A 19 3.31 -13.04 4.94
N ASP A 20 2.94 -12.62 3.73
CA ASP A 20 1.60 -12.84 3.15
C ASP A 20 1.27 -14.33 3.08
N SER A 21 2.24 -15.11 2.57
CA SER A 21 2.12 -16.57 2.44
C SER A 21 2.01 -17.24 3.82
N TYR A 22 2.78 -16.77 4.81
CA TYR A 22 2.76 -17.31 6.17
C TYR A 22 1.41 -17.05 6.85
N VAL A 23 0.97 -15.79 6.90
CA VAL A 23 -0.25 -15.40 7.62
C VAL A 23 -1.51 -15.99 6.99
N LYS A 24 -1.47 -16.32 5.70
CA LYS A 24 -2.54 -17.02 4.98
C LYS A 24 -2.45 -18.55 5.05
N GLY A 25 -1.47 -19.07 5.80
CA GLY A 25 -1.40 -20.49 6.15
C GLY A 25 -0.83 -21.42 5.08
N LEU A 26 -0.08 -20.89 4.10
CA LEU A 26 0.62 -21.74 3.14
C LEU A 26 1.67 -22.58 3.90
N SER A 27 1.67 -23.89 3.68
CA SER A 27 2.57 -24.81 4.39
C SER A 27 3.13 -25.93 3.52
N ASP A 28 2.66 -26.07 2.29
CA ASP A 28 3.03 -27.15 1.40
C ASP A 28 4.49 -27.02 0.93
N ASN A 29 5.37 -27.85 1.51
CA ASN A 29 6.80 -27.92 1.20
C ASN A 29 7.57 -26.61 1.45
N ILE A 30 7.15 -25.82 2.45
CA ILE A 30 7.84 -24.58 2.84
C ILE A 30 8.52 -24.80 4.19
N ASP A 31 9.85 -24.59 4.23
CA ASP A 31 10.59 -24.52 5.49
C ASP A 31 10.50 -23.10 6.05
N TRP A 32 9.56 -22.92 6.99
CA TRP A 32 9.30 -21.63 7.59
C TRP A 32 10.38 -21.14 8.56
N GLU A 33 11.21 -22.03 9.12
CA GLU A 33 12.36 -21.57 9.92
C GLU A 33 13.42 -20.96 8.99
N THR A 34 13.74 -21.63 7.88
CA THR A 34 14.66 -21.07 6.87
C THR A 34 14.11 -19.78 6.25
N ALA A 35 12.81 -19.72 5.95
CA ALA A 35 12.19 -18.49 5.44
C ALA A 35 12.25 -17.35 6.46
N TYR A 36 12.07 -17.64 7.75
CA TYR A 36 12.21 -16.65 8.82
C TYR A 36 13.66 -16.15 8.95
N GLU A 37 14.64 -17.06 8.88
CA GLU A 37 16.07 -16.69 8.86
C GLU A 37 16.40 -15.76 7.68
N ALA A 38 15.79 -15.98 6.52
CA ALA A 38 16.00 -15.16 5.33
C ALA A 38 15.48 -13.72 5.52
N VAL A 39 14.25 -13.53 5.99
CA VAL A 39 13.70 -12.17 6.19
C VAL A 39 14.43 -11.42 7.32
N VAL A 40 14.88 -12.14 8.36
CA VAL A 40 15.73 -11.56 9.42
C VAL A 40 17.10 -11.16 8.85
N SER A 41 17.68 -11.98 7.97
CA SER A 41 18.94 -11.64 7.29
C SER A 41 18.82 -10.34 6.51
N ASP A 42 17.74 -10.12 5.77
CA ASP A 42 17.52 -8.88 5.02
C ASP A 42 17.45 -7.63 5.93
N ALA A 43 16.92 -7.76 7.15
CA ALA A 43 16.80 -6.66 8.10
C ALA A 43 18.05 -6.40 8.98
N GLU A 44 18.97 -7.37 9.07
CA GLU A 44 20.10 -7.34 9.99
C GLU A 44 21.48 -7.36 9.33
N VAL A 45 21.60 -7.98 8.15
CA VAL A 45 22.85 -8.23 7.44
C VAL A 45 22.86 -7.53 6.09
N GLU A 46 23.72 -6.53 5.97
CA GLU A 46 23.87 -5.76 4.74
C GLU A 46 24.73 -6.53 3.72
N PRO A 47 24.21 -6.82 2.51
CA PRO A 47 25.01 -7.49 1.49
C PRO A 47 25.97 -6.50 0.81
N PRO A 48 27.16 -6.98 0.35
CA PRO A 48 28.15 -6.12 -0.31
C PRO A 48 27.63 -5.38 -1.56
N LEU A 49 26.63 -5.95 -2.22
CA LEU A 49 25.93 -5.33 -3.35
C LEU A 49 24.42 -5.45 -3.08
N TRP A 50 23.88 -4.46 -2.37
CA TRP A 50 22.47 -4.47 -1.98
C TRP A 50 21.53 -3.98 -3.08
N THR A 51 22.06 -3.46 -4.21
CA THR A 51 21.27 -3.15 -5.41
C THR A 51 20.58 -4.37 -6.02
N VAL A 52 20.87 -5.60 -5.60
CA VAL A 52 20.30 -6.84 -6.19
C VAL A 52 19.78 -7.82 -5.14
N GLY A 53 19.65 -7.40 -3.89
CA GLY A 53 19.06 -8.18 -2.80
C GLY A 53 19.35 -7.58 -1.43
N GLY A 54 18.55 -7.92 -0.42
CA GLY A 54 18.66 -7.39 0.93
C GLY A 54 18.44 -5.89 1.03
N ARG A 55 18.94 -5.30 2.12
CA ARG A 55 18.81 -3.88 2.43
C ARG A 55 20.18 -3.21 2.53
N GLY A 56 20.26 -1.98 2.05
CA GLY A 56 21.42 -1.13 2.21
C GLY A 56 21.27 -0.15 3.36
N GLY A 57 22.36 0.47 3.81
CA GLY A 57 22.35 1.50 4.85
C GLY A 57 21.81 0.99 6.19
N LEU A 58 22.03 -0.29 6.50
CA LEU A 58 21.43 -0.92 7.67
C LEU A 58 21.98 -0.36 8.98
N ASN A 59 23.22 0.15 8.99
CA ASN A 59 23.75 0.84 10.16
C ASN A 59 22.92 2.08 10.49
N SER A 60 22.74 2.98 9.53
CA SER A 60 21.92 4.19 9.69
C SER A 60 20.46 3.84 9.99
N TRP A 61 19.88 2.84 9.33
CA TRP A 61 18.53 2.35 9.63
C TRP A 61 18.36 1.93 11.10
N LYS A 62 19.33 1.19 11.64
CA LYS A 62 19.28 0.69 13.03
C LYS A 62 19.58 1.78 14.07
N ASP A 63 20.51 2.69 13.77
CA ASP A 63 20.97 3.71 14.72
C ASP A 63 20.05 4.95 14.74
N LEU A 64 19.52 5.34 13.58
CA LEU A 64 18.76 6.59 13.39
C LEU A 64 17.26 6.35 13.20
N GLY A 65 16.86 5.16 12.76
CA GLY A 65 15.48 4.85 12.41
C GLY A 65 15.03 5.46 11.08
N TYR A 66 15.95 5.84 10.20
CA TYR A 66 15.68 6.29 8.83
C TYR A 66 16.96 6.14 8.00
N ILE A 67 16.83 6.18 6.67
CA ILE A 67 17.97 6.28 5.75
C ILE A 67 18.26 7.75 5.48
N PRO A 68 19.44 8.29 5.84
CA PRO A 68 19.76 9.68 5.54
C PRO A 68 19.99 9.94 4.05
N THR A 69 19.80 11.19 3.61
CA THR A 69 20.13 11.60 2.23
C THR A 69 21.62 11.74 1.99
N ASP A 70 22.37 12.19 3.00
CA ASP A 70 23.83 12.31 3.00
C ASP A 70 24.51 11.09 3.65
N ASP A 71 23.86 9.92 3.56
CA ASP A 71 24.33 8.70 4.22
C ASP A 71 25.75 8.31 3.78
N PHE A 72 26.48 7.70 4.71
CA PHE A 72 27.81 7.14 4.43
C PHE A 72 27.81 5.66 4.82
N ASP A 73 27.73 4.81 3.78
CA ASP A 73 27.70 3.37 3.90
C ASP A 73 29.01 2.76 3.35
N PRO A 74 29.99 2.44 4.22
CA PRO A 74 31.20 1.72 3.84
C PRO A 74 31.05 0.19 3.76
N TRP A 75 29.87 -0.38 4.06
CA TRP A 75 29.67 -1.83 4.19
C TRP A 75 29.07 -2.44 2.93
N GLY A 76 28.21 -1.70 2.24
CA GLY A 76 27.54 -2.11 1.02
C GLY A 76 27.77 -1.16 -0.16
N VAL A 77 27.33 -1.59 -1.34
CA VAL A 77 27.29 -0.75 -2.53
C VAL A 77 25.87 -0.79 -3.11
N GLY A 78 25.29 0.39 -3.28
CA GLY A 78 24.04 0.57 -4.00
C GLY A 78 23.67 2.04 -4.17
N PRO A 79 22.44 2.35 -4.65
CA PRO A 79 22.03 3.73 -4.91
C PRO A 79 22.00 4.59 -3.64
N MET A 80 22.82 5.64 -3.58
CA MET A 80 22.80 6.65 -2.51
C MET A 80 21.60 7.62 -2.58
N THR A 81 20.56 7.25 -3.32
CA THR A 81 19.32 8.04 -3.51
C THR A 81 18.16 7.28 -2.88
N ARG A 82 16.92 7.78 -3.02
CA ARG A 82 15.70 7.06 -2.59
C ARG A 82 15.59 6.92 -1.07
N SER A 83 16.15 7.85 -0.30
CA SER A 83 16.19 7.78 1.16
C SER A 83 14.79 7.72 1.80
N ILE A 84 13.82 8.49 1.28
CA ILE A 84 12.43 8.50 1.72
C ILE A 84 11.82 7.13 1.40
N SER A 85 11.78 6.72 0.13
CA SER A 85 11.11 5.48 -0.25
C SER A 85 11.71 4.24 0.42
N ARG A 86 13.05 4.18 0.57
CA ARG A 86 13.72 3.11 1.33
C ARG A 86 13.30 3.11 2.80
N THR A 87 13.25 4.26 3.46
CA THR A 87 12.80 4.37 4.85
C THR A 87 11.37 3.86 5.04
N ILE A 88 10.46 4.26 4.15
CA ILE A 88 9.06 3.85 4.25
C ILE A 88 8.89 2.36 3.91
N GLU A 89 9.55 1.86 2.87
CA GLU A 89 9.47 0.44 2.52
C GLU A 89 10.12 -0.46 3.57
N TYR A 90 11.28 -0.09 4.14
CA TYR A 90 11.89 -0.83 5.24
C TYR A 90 11.01 -0.85 6.49
N SER A 91 10.27 0.23 6.76
CA SER A 91 9.27 0.26 7.82
C SER A 91 8.22 -0.82 7.60
N TYR A 92 7.70 -0.96 6.37
CA TYR A 92 6.72 -1.99 6.08
C TYR A 92 7.31 -3.41 6.06
N ASN A 93 8.53 -3.57 5.55
CA ASN A 93 9.21 -4.87 5.58
C ASN A 93 9.47 -5.32 7.03
N ASP A 94 9.83 -4.42 7.94
CA ASP A 94 9.95 -4.73 9.37
C ASP A 94 8.59 -5.14 9.98
N PHE A 95 7.48 -4.50 9.61
CA PHE A 95 6.16 -5.00 10.02
C PHE A 95 5.88 -6.43 9.53
N CYS A 96 6.26 -6.76 8.30
CA CYS A 96 6.10 -8.11 7.74
C CYS A 96 6.91 -9.15 8.53
N ILE A 97 8.14 -8.82 8.94
CA ILE A 97 8.95 -9.68 9.83
C ILE A 97 8.27 -9.84 11.20
N ALA A 98 7.72 -8.75 11.75
CA ALA A 98 7.02 -8.78 13.03
C ALA A 98 5.80 -9.75 13.00
N GLN A 99 5.06 -9.78 11.89
CA GLN A 99 3.92 -10.69 11.70
C GLN A 99 4.32 -12.17 11.72
N ILE A 100 5.40 -12.52 11.02
CA ILE A 100 5.93 -13.90 11.03
C ILE A 100 6.44 -14.24 12.43
N ALA A 101 7.27 -13.36 13.02
CA ALA A 101 7.86 -13.56 14.35
C ALA A 101 6.80 -13.79 15.43
N ARG A 102 5.73 -12.98 15.42
CA ARG A 102 4.60 -13.11 16.35
C ARG A 102 3.95 -14.49 16.20
N SER A 103 3.67 -14.90 14.98
CA SER A 103 2.99 -16.17 14.68
C SER A 103 3.86 -17.40 15.02
N MET A 104 5.18 -17.23 15.04
CA MET A 104 6.15 -18.24 15.49
C MET A 104 6.47 -18.18 17.00
N ASN A 105 5.77 -17.34 17.77
CA ASN A 105 6.03 -17.08 19.20
C ASN A 105 7.45 -16.54 19.50
N LYS A 106 8.09 -15.85 18.55
CA LYS A 106 9.38 -15.16 18.74
C LYS A 106 9.12 -13.72 19.23
N THR A 107 8.59 -13.60 20.45
CA THR A 107 8.03 -12.33 20.99
C THR A 107 9.00 -11.15 20.97
N ALA A 108 10.27 -11.36 21.34
CA ALA A 108 11.26 -10.28 21.36
C ALA A 108 11.49 -9.68 19.96
N ASP A 109 11.53 -10.54 18.94
CA ASP A 109 11.68 -10.11 17.55
C ASP A 109 10.41 -9.44 17.06
N ALA A 110 9.23 -9.99 17.36
CA ALA A 110 7.95 -9.37 17.03
C ALA A 110 7.87 -7.93 17.57
N GLU A 111 8.24 -7.71 18.83
CA GLU A 111 8.27 -6.38 19.44
C GLU A 111 9.34 -5.46 18.81
N LYS A 112 10.54 -6.00 18.54
CA LYS A 112 11.63 -5.23 17.90
C LYS A 112 11.21 -4.70 16.53
N TYR A 113 10.72 -5.59 15.68
CA TYR A 113 10.37 -5.26 14.31
C TYR A 113 9.06 -4.46 14.22
N LEU A 114 8.11 -4.69 15.11
CA LEU A 114 6.92 -3.82 15.23
C LEU A 114 7.32 -2.38 15.57
N ARG A 115 8.21 -2.18 16.56
CA ARG A 115 8.70 -0.83 16.89
C ARG A 115 9.41 -0.18 15.70
N ARG A 116 10.29 -0.91 15.02
CA ARG A 116 10.99 -0.39 13.82
C ARG A 116 10.04 -0.11 12.66
N SER A 117 8.91 -0.79 12.56
CA SER A 117 7.90 -0.46 11.55
C SER A 117 7.29 0.93 11.72
N GLY A 118 7.37 1.52 12.92
CA GLY A 118 6.94 2.90 13.17
C GLY A 118 7.93 3.96 12.67
N ASN A 119 9.10 3.57 12.19
CA ASN A 119 10.19 4.48 11.80
C ASN A 119 9.85 5.40 10.63
N TRP A 120 8.80 5.11 9.85
CA TRP A 120 8.34 5.98 8.76
C TRP A 120 8.11 7.43 9.22
N ILE A 121 7.67 7.62 10.48
CA ILE A 121 7.41 8.92 11.08
C ILE A 121 8.67 9.80 11.16
N ASN A 122 9.86 9.20 11.18
CA ASN A 122 11.13 9.92 11.27
C ASN A 122 11.41 10.76 10.01
N MET A 123 10.71 10.49 8.91
CA MET A 123 10.80 11.28 7.67
C MET A 123 9.65 12.29 7.53
N PHE A 124 8.68 12.32 8.44
CA PHE A 124 7.53 13.22 8.34
C PHE A 124 7.86 14.61 8.91
N GLN A 125 7.72 15.64 8.07
CA GLN A 125 7.89 17.03 8.46
C GLN A 125 6.54 17.76 8.43
N GLU A 126 5.99 18.06 9.60
CA GLU A 126 4.63 18.60 9.80
C GLU A 126 4.36 19.93 9.05
N ASP A 127 5.35 20.82 8.99
CA ASP A 127 5.22 22.15 8.39
C ASP A 127 5.57 22.20 6.89
N SER A 128 5.91 21.07 6.29
CA SER A 128 6.25 21.01 4.87
C SER A 128 5.02 21.25 3.98
N ARG A 129 5.26 21.88 2.84
CA ARG A 129 4.27 22.27 1.82
C ARG A 129 4.62 21.65 0.47
N SER A 130 3.65 21.63 -0.44
CA SER A 130 3.87 21.26 -1.84
C SER A 130 3.35 22.33 -2.77
N LEU A 131 4.20 22.71 -3.73
CA LEU A 131 3.92 23.68 -4.76
C LEU A 131 3.74 22.96 -6.10
N LEU A 132 2.57 23.13 -6.71
CA LEU A 132 2.16 22.37 -7.88
C LEU A 132 2.29 23.18 -9.16
N ASN A 133 2.87 22.58 -10.19
CA ASN A 133 2.88 23.15 -11.53
C ASN A 133 1.61 22.75 -12.30
N LEU A 134 0.49 23.42 -11.99
CA LEU A 134 -0.80 23.15 -12.63
C LEU A 134 -0.95 23.81 -14.01
N THR A 135 -0.09 24.78 -14.33
CA THR A 135 -0.14 25.57 -15.57
C THR A 135 0.74 24.99 -16.68
N GLY A 136 1.68 24.11 -16.33
CA GLY A 136 2.75 23.64 -17.21
C GLY A 136 3.83 24.70 -17.46
N SER A 137 3.78 25.82 -16.75
CA SER A 137 4.74 26.92 -16.86
C SER A 137 6.08 26.53 -16.22
N PRO A 138 7.23 26.87 -16.83
CA PRO A 138 8.53 26.71 -16.17
C PRO A 138 8.78 27.80 -15.10
N ASP A 139 7.91 28.81 -15.00
CA ASP A 139 8.05 29.92 -14.05
C ASP A 139 7.66 29.47 -12.63
N PRO A 140 8.57 29.54 -11.64
CA PRO A 140 8.25 29.24 -10.25
C PRO A 140 7.15 30.14 -9.66
N GLU A 141 6.93 31.34 -10.19
CA GLU A 141 5.86 32.24 -9.72
C GLU A 141 4.46 31.72 -10.05
N ASP A 142 4.34 30.82 -11.03
CA ASP A 142 3.08 30.19 -11.44
C ASP A 142 2.74 28.92 -10.63
N LEU A 143 3.59 28.54 -9.67
CA LEU A 143 3.33 27.38 -8.82
C LEU A 143 2.21 27.68 -7.82
N VAL A 144 1.30 26.72 -7.67
CA VAL A 144 0.13 26.83 -6.81
C VAL A 144 0.35 26.00 -5.54
N ASP A 145 0.21 26.62 -4.37
CA ASP A 145 0.22 25.89 -3.10
C ASP A 145 -0.93 24.89 -3.05
N SER A 146 -0.63 23.63 -2.74
CA SER A 146 -1.61 22.56 -2.61
C SER A 146 -2.65 22.79 -1.49
N GLY A 147 -2.33 23.64 -0.51
CA GLY A 147 -3.14 23.91 0.67
C GLY A 147 -3.03 22.87 1.77
N PHE A 148 -2.11 21.91 1.65
CA PHE A 148 -1.87 20.85 2.65
C PHE A 148 -0.55 21.07 3.38
N ASN A 149 -0.49 20.58 4.62
CA ASN A 149 0.70 20.53 5.46
C ASN A 149 1.12 19.07 5.65
N GLY A 150 2.39 18.85 5.97
CA GLY A 150 2.86 17.57 6.44
C GLY A 150 3.13 16.58 5.32
N PHE A 151 4.38 16.41 4.93
CA PHE A 151 4.84 15.48 3.91
C PHE A 151 6.11 14.80 4.40
N LEU A 152 6.41 13.66 3.78
CA LEU A 152 7.72 13.06 3.92
C LEU A 152 8.77 13.96 3.26
N GLN A 153 9.85 14.21 3.98
CA GLN A 153 10.96 15.04 3.54
C GLN A 153 12.29 14.32 3.74
N PRO A 154 13.31 14.64 2.92
CA PRO A 154 14.67 14.15 3.09
C PRO A 154 15.19 14.48 4.48
N ARG A 155 16.06 13.65 5.05
CA ARG A 155 16.64 13.90 6.37
C ARG A 155 18.13 13.60 6.38
N TYR A 156 18.91 14.48 6.98
CA TYR A 156 20.36 14.36 7.02
C TYR A 156 20.84 13.57 8.24
N LEU A 157 22.11 13.14 8.22
CA LEU A 157 22.79 12.45 9.32
C LEU A 157 22.77 13.27 10.62
N ASN A 158 22.79 14.60 10.52
CA ASN A 158 22.73 15.50 11.68
C ASN A 158 21.30 15.65 12.27
N GLY A 159 20.31 14.98 11.68
CA GLY A 159 18.91 15.01 12.10
C GLY A 159 18.06 16.15 11.52
N THR A 160 18.66 17.10 10.79
CA THR A 160 17.93 18.20 10.12
C THR A 160 17.23 17.71 8.86
N PHE A 161 16.09 18.33 8.52
CA PHE A 161 15.38 18.05 7.28
C PHE A 161 16.02 18.76 6.10
N GLY A 162 16.10 18.06 4.97
CA GLY A 162 16.27 18.64 3.66
C GLY A 162 14.93 19.03 3.05
N TYR A 163 14.95 19.46 1.78
CA TYR A 163 13.73 19.81 1.06
C TYR A 163 13.70 19.12 -0.30
N GLN A 164 12.61 18.40 -0.55
CA GLN A 164 12.17 17.97 -1.86
C GLN A 164 10.71 18.38 -2.00
N ASP A 165 10.35 19.06 -3.10
CA ASP A 165 8.93 19.35 -3.33
C ASP A 165 8.16 18.01 -3.41
N PRO A 166 7.10 17.81 -2.63
CA PRO A 166 6.38 16.55 -2.62
C PRO A 166 5.81 16.13 -3.97
N ALA A 167 5.54 17.08 -4.87
CA ALA A 167 5.03 16.83 -6.21
C ALA A 167 6.13 16.51 -7.23
N LEU A 168 7.40 16.66 -6.86
CA LEU A 168 8.51 16.16 -7.67
C LEU A 168 8.34 14.65 -7.89
N CYS A 169 8.59 14.20 -9.12
CA CYS A 169 8.44 12.79 -9.52
C CYS A 169 7.00 12.24 -9.47
N SER A 170 5.95 13.08 -9.44
CA SER A 170 4.56 12.60 -9.51
C SER A 170 4.19 11.95 -10.85
N PHE A 171 4.93 12.28 -11.91
CA PHE A 171 4.91 11.58 -13.19
C PHE A 171 6.29 10.95 -13.40
N LEU A 172 6.39 9.63 -13.23
CA LEU A 172 7.53 8.74 -13.54
C LEU A 172 8.92 9.41 -13.58
N CYS A 173 9.72 9.18 -12.53
CA CYS A 173 11.12 9.60 -12.52
C CYS A 173 12.06 8.42 -12.27
N MET A 174 12.86 8.10 -13.29
CA MET A 174 13.84 7.00 -13.25
C MET A 174 15.16 7.40 -12.58
N TYR A 175 15.43 8.70 -12.43
CA TYR A 175 16.71 9.24 -11.96
C TYR A 175 16.57 10.02 -10.63
N GLY A 176 16.79 9.31 -9.52
CA GLY A 176 17.74 9.72 -8.48
C GLY A 176 17.40 10.90 -7.57
N HIS A 177 16.15 11.06 -7.15
CA HIS A 177 15.82 11.92 -6.01
C HIS A 177 15.60 11.07 -4.75
N GLU A 178 14.98 11.62 -3.71
CA GLU A 178 14.82 10.94 -2.41
C GLU A 178 13.66 9.94 -2.41
N THR A 179 12.91 9.84 -3.52
CA THR A 179 11.87 8.84 -3.76
C THR A 179 12.16 8.03 -5.04
N TYR A 180 11.51 6.88 -5.19
CA TYR A 180 11.64 6.02 -6.36
C TYR A 180 10.33 5.94 -7.15
N GLU A 181 10.37 6.34 -8.43
CA GLU A 181 9.27 6.24 -9.42
C GLU A 181 7.91 6.82 -8.97
N GLY A 182 7.91 7.64 -7.93
CA GLY A 182 6.75 8.31 -7.38
C GLY A 182 7.15 9.48 -6.49
N GLY A 183 6.27 10.47 -6.35
CA GLY A 183 6.50 11.63 -5.49
C GLY A 183 6.24 11.35 -4.01
N ALA A 184 6.66 12.26 -3.14
CA ALA A 184 6.39 12.15 -1.70
C ALA A 184 4.89 12.26 -1.39
N TRP A 185 4.08 12.83 -2.29
CA TRP A 185 2.62 12.73 -2.23
C TRP A 185 2.14 11.29 -2.04
N LEU A 186 2.62 10.36 -2.87
CA LEU A 186 2.24 8.95 -2.84
C LEU A 186 2.80 8.27 -1.58
N TYR A 187 4.10 8.45 -1.35
CA TYR A 187 4.79 7.79 -0.24
C TYR A 187 4.30 8.25 1.15
N THR A 188 3.79 9.48 1.28
CA THR A 188 3.18 9.95 2.53
C THR A 188 1.97 9.10 2.94
N PHE A 189 1.29 8.48 1.99
CA PHE A 189 0.18 7.56 2.26
C PHE A 189 0.60 6.09 2.43
N TYR A 190 1.87 5.75 2.13
CA TYR A 190 2.36 4.37 2.12
C TYR A 190 2.73 3.88 3.52
N VAL A 191 1.73 3.78 4.40
CA VAL A 191 1.84 3.15 5.72
C VAL A 191 0.82 2.01 5.82
N PRO A 192 0.89 0.99 4.94
CA PRO A 192 -0.16 -0.04 4.83
C PRO A 192 -0.38 -0.86 6.09
N HIS A 193 0.61 -0.92 6.99
CA HIS A 193 0.50 -1.58 8.28
C HIS A 193 -0.18 -0.74 9.35
N ASP A 194 -0.22 0.59 9.24
CA ASP A 194 -0.62 1.46 10.36
C ASP A 194 -1.32 2.76 9.96
N GLN A 195 -2.43 2.63 9.22
CA GLN A 195 -3.27 3.76 8.82
C GLN A 195 -3.89 4.48 10.02
N ALA A 196 -4.15 3.78 11.13
CA ALA A 196 -4.68 4.37 12.36
C ALA A 196 -3.74 5.42 13.00
N THR A 197 -2.42 5.29 12.83
CA THR A 197 -1.45 6.35 13.23
C THR A 197 -1.30 7.42 12.15
N LEU A 198 -1.32 7.03 10.88
CA LEU A 198 -1.14 7.95 9.76
C LEU A 198 -2.28 8.98 9.66
N ILE A 199 -3.54 8.55 9.76
CA ILE A 199 -4.71 9.43 9.61
C ILE A 199 -4.66 10.64 10.57
N PRO A 200 -4.48 10.49 11.90
CA PRO A 200 -4.36 11.64 12.79
C PRO A 200 -3.09 12.46 12.53
N THR A 201 -2.00 11.84 12.08
CA THR A 201 -0.76 12.54 11.68
C THR A 201 -1.01 13.48 10.47
N LEU A 202 -1.92 13.10 9.57
CA LEU A 202 -2.34 13.92 8.43
C LEU A 202 -3.53 14.84 8.72
N GLY A 203 -3.87 15.07 9.99
CA GLY A 203 -4.91 16.02 10.39
C GLY A 203 -6.29 15.40 10.64
N GLY A 204 -6.40 14.08 10.72
CA GLY A 204 -7.63 13.35 11.00
C GLY A 204 -8.35 12.85 9.75
N PRO A 205 -9.47 12.12 9.91
CA PRO A 205 -10.13 11.40 8.83
C PRO A 205 -10.62 12.31 7.70
N ASP A 206 -11.21 13.47 8.02
CA ASP A 206 -11.72 14.40 7.01
C ASP A 206 -10.60 15.00 6.15
N GLU A 207 -9.49 15.41 6.79
CA GLU A 207 -8.33 15.98 6.10
C GLU A 207 -7.60 14.92 5.27
N PHE A 208 -7.48 13.70 5.80
CA PHE A 208 -6.94 12.56 5.08
C PHE A 208 -7.72 12.26 3.79
N VAL A 209 -9.05 12.20 3.88
CA VAL A 209 -9.92 11.99 2.72
C VAL A 209 -9.80 13.16 1.74
N ARG A 210 -9.86 14.41 2.21
CA ARG A 210 -9.69 15.61 1.38
C ARG A 210 -8.38 15.57 0.59
N ARG A 211 -7.31 15.13 1.23
CA ARG A 211 -5.97 15.01 0.63
C ARG A 211 -5.90 13.91 -0.42
N LEU A 212 -6.48 12.75 -0.17
CA LEU A 212 -6.56 11.67 -1.16
C LEU A 212 -7.39 12.09 -2.37
N GLU A 213 -8.57 12.68 -2.16
CA GLU A 213 -9.40 13.17 -3.26
C GLU A 213 -8.69 14.25 -4.07
N PHE A 214 -7.98 15.17 -3.41
CA PHE A 214 -7.15 16.15 -4.10
C PHE A 214 -6.10 15.49 -4.98
N MET A 215 -5.39 14.49 -4.47
CA MET A 215 -4.40 13.73 -5.23
C MET A 215 -5.00 12.98 -6.42
N HIS A 216 -6.18 12.35 -6.25
CA HIS A 216 -6.86 11.66 -7.34
C HIS A 216 -7.42 12.59 -8.42
N ASN A 217 -7.74 13.84 -8.08
CA ASN A 217 -8.43 14.78 -8.96
C ASN A 217 -7.54 15.88 -9.55
N THR A 218 -6.35 16.08 -9.00
CA THR A 218 -5.33 16.97 -9.56
C THR A 218 -4.56 16.28 -10.68
N PRO A 219 -4.62 16.78 -11.94
CA PRO A 219 -3.89 16.19 -13.05
C PRO A 219 -2.38 16.13 -12.79
N GLY A 220 -1.75 15.00 -13.12
CA GLY A 220 -0.30 14.81 -13.01
C GLY A 220 0.21 14.49 -11.60
N LEU A 221 -0.66 14.49 -10.57
CA LEU A 221 -0.26 14.19 -9.18
C LEU A 221 -0.31 12.69 -8.84
N LEU A 222 -1.16 11.93 -9.54
CA LEU A 222 -1.29 10.49 -9.39
C LEU A 222 -1.33 9.81 -10.76
N TYR A 223 -0.45 8.84 -10.97
CA TYR A 223 -0.38 8.04 -12.19
C TYR A 223 -0.67 6.57 -11.88
N ILE A 224 -1.84 6.08 -12.33
CA ILE A 224 -2.29 4.71 -12.05
C ILE A 224 -1.47 3.63 -12.77
N GLY A 225 -0.60 4.02 -13.71
CA GLY A 225 0.30 3.11 -14.40
C GLY A 225 1.59 2.78 -13.64
N ASN A 226 1.63 3.01 -12.32
CA ASN A 226 2.73 2.62 -11.43
C ASN A 226 2.19 2.02 -10.11
N GLU A 227 2.98 1.19 -9.45
CA GLU A 227 2.55 0.31 -8.36
C GLU A 227 2.16 1.04 -7.07
N GLN A 228 2.85 2.14 -6.74
CA GLN A 228 2.60 2.90 -5.51
C GLN A 228 1.18 3.49 -5.49
N SER A 229 0.55 3.62 -6.66
CA SER A 229 -0.79 4.19 -6.81
C SER A 229 -1.91 3.23 -6.43
N TYR A 230 -1.68 1.91 -6.46
CA TYR A 230 -2.75 0.92 -6.29
C TYR A 230 -3.40 1.00 -4.91
N LEU A 231 -2.58 1.06 -3.86
CA LEU A 231 -3.04 1.13 -2.47
C LEU A 231 -3.92 2.37 -2.24
N LEU A 232 -3.59 3.47 -2.92
CA LEU A 232 -4.21 4.78 -2.71
C LEU A 232 -5.69 4.79 -3.13
N VAL A 233 -6.09 3.88 -4.02
CA VAL A 233 -7.50 3.68 -4.39
C VAL A 233 -8.32 3.12 -3.21
N PHE A 234 -7.70 2.37 -2.29
CA PHE A 234 -8.42 1.57 -1.30
C PHE A 234 -8.29 2.05 0.15
N ILE A 235 -7.33 2.93 0.46
CA ILE A 235 -7.11 3.38 1.85
C ILE A 235 -8.20 4.28 2.42
N PHE A 236 -9.20 4.69 1.63
CA PHE A 236 -10.42 5.32 2.14
C PHE A 236 -11.18 4.44 3.15
N HIS A 237 -11.01 3.12 3.08
CA HIS A 237 -11.60 2.17 4.02
C HIS A 237 -11.19 2.44 5.47
N TYR A 238 -9.94 2.90 5.67
CA TYR A 238 -9.41 3.20 7.00
C TYR A 238 -9.90 4.55 7.57
N ALA A 239 -10.51 5.39 6.72
CA ALA A 239 -11.12 6.66 7.11
C ALA A 239 -12.66 6.60 7.06
N GLY A 240 -13.25 5.40 7.04
CA GLY A 240 -14.70 5.21 7.01
C GLY A 240 -15.38 5.67 5.72
N ARG A 241 -14.66 5.67 4.60
CA ARG A 241 -15.19 6.09 3.28
C ARG A 241 -15.00 5.03 2.19
N PRO A 242 -15.36 3.75 2.40
CA PRO A 242 -15.18 2.69 1.39
C PRO A 242 -15.92 2.97 0.07
N GLY A 243 -16.97 3.79 0.09
CA GLY A 243 -17.66 4.24 -1.12
C GLY A 243 -16.78 5.03 -2.09
N LEU A 244 -15.84 5.83 -1.58
CA LEU A 244 -14.87 6.54 -2.42
C LEU A 244 -13.91 5.59 -3.12
N SER A 245 -13.54 4.47 -2.50
CA SER A 245 -12.74 3.44 -3.15
C SER A 245 -13.47 2.82 -4.35
N ALA A 246 -14.76 2.53 -4.21
CA ALA A 246 -15.58 2.10 -5.34
C ALA A 246 -15.65 3.17 -6.44
N GLN A 247 -15.85 4.45 -6.07
CA GLN A 247 -15.85 5.56 -7.02
C GLN A 247 -14.54 5.66 -7.82
N TYR A 248 -13.38 5.64 -7.15
CA TYR A 248 -12.08 5.75 -7.82
C TYR A 248 -11.73 4.49 -8.61
N ALA A 249 -12.10 3.29 -8.14
CA ALA A 249 -11.98 2.07 -8.95
C ALA A 249 -12.78 2.17 -10.25
N HIS A 250 -14.03 2.64 -10.19
CA HIS A 250 -14.86 2.87 -11.39
C HIS A 250 -14.38 4.05 -12.27
N LYS A 251 -13.57 4.97 -11.74
CA LYS A 251 -12.86 6.00 -12.53
C LYS A 251 -11.68 5.39 -13.30
N TYR A 252 -10.81 4.66 -12.61
CA TYR A 252 -9.54 4.20 -13.19
C TYR A 252 -9.66 2.96 -14.05
N ILE A 253 -10.41 1.93 -13.62
CA ILE A 253 -10.44 0.66 -14.37
C ILE A 253 -10.97 0.88 -15.79
N PRO A 254 -12.17 1.47 -16.01
CA PRO A 254 -12.66 1.71 -17.38
C PRO A 254 -11.90 2.83 -18.10
N GLY A 255 -11.31 3.77 -17.37
CA GLY A 255 -10.62 4.94 -17.93
C GLY A 255 -9.18 4.68 -18.35
N SER A 256 -8.54 3.64 -17.83
CA SER A 256 -7.11 3.37 -18.02
C SER A 256 -6.80 1.96 -18.49
N PHE A 257 -7.74 1.02 -18.38
CA PHE A 257 -7.54 -0.38 -18.75
C PHE A 257 -8.55 -0.82 -19.83
N ASN A 258 -8.09 -1.57 -20.83
CA ASN A 258 -8.92 -2.18 -21.87
C ASN A 258 -8.25 -3.43 -22.48
N ASP A 259 -8.93 -4.11 -23.39
CA ASP A 259 -8.51 -5.37 -24.01
C ASP A 259 -7.72 -5.21 -25.33
N THR A 260 -7.32 -3.98 -25.67
CA THR A 260 -6.48 -3.73 -26.85
C THR A 260 -5.00 -3.99 -26.56
N VAL A 261 -4.17 -4.00 -27.61
CA VAL A 261 -2.72 -4.23 -27.50
C VAL A 261 -2.01 -3.24 -26.55
N ASN A 262 -2.49 -1.99 -26.48
CA ASN A 262 -1.97 -0.95 -25.58
C ASN A 262 -2.94 -0.69 -24.42
N GLY A 263 -3.62 -1.74 -23.96
CA GLY A 263 -4.73 -1.65 -23.02
C GLY A 263 -4.35 -1.50 -21.56
N ILE A 264 -3.07 -1.35 -21.23
CA ILE A 264 -2.62 -1.05 -19.86
C ILE A 264 -1.93 0.33 -19.81
N PRO A 265 -2.05 1.07 -18.69
CA PRO A 265 -1.62 2.46 -18.63
C PRO A 265 -0.11 2.64 -18.46
N GLY A 266 0.63 1.57 -18.13
CA GLY A 266 2.06 1.56 -17.85
C GLY A 266 2.68 0.19 -18.13
N ASN A 267 3.81 -0.10 -17.51
CA ASN A 267 4.44 -1.41 -17.59
C ASN A 267 3.55 -2.47 -16.89
N ASP A 268 3.52 -3.70 -17.40
CA ASP A 268 2.76 -4.78 -16.75
C ASP A 268 3.43 -5.27 -15.45
N ASP A 269 4.74 -5.06 -15.34
CA ASP A 269 5.58 -5.41 -14.19
C ASP A 269 5.36 -6.83 -13.67
N SER A 270 5.45 -7.79 -14.60
CA SER A 270 5.31 -9.22 -14.34
C SER A 270 3.93 -9.61 -13.79
N GLY A 271 2.87 -8.95 -14.27
CA GLY A 271 1.49 -9.20 -13.90
C GLY A 271 0.96 -8.36 -12.75
N ALA A 272 1.69 -7.33 -12.30
CA ALA A 272 1.22 -6.39 -11.29
C ALA A 272 -0.04 -5.65 -11.75
N MET A 273 -0.02 -5.08 -12.96
CA MET A 273 -1.18 -4.40 -13.56
C MET A 273 -2.35 -5.35 -13.73
N GLY A 274 -2.11 -6.51 -14.36
CA GLY A 274 -3.14 -7.52 -14.59
C GLY A 274 -3.80 -8.00 -13.30
N SER A 275 -3.01 -8.23 -12.24
CA SER A 275 -3.51 -8.66 -10.94
C SER A 275 -4.30 -7.55 -10.25
N PHE A 276 -3.81 -6.30 -10.29
CA PHE A 276 -4.53 -5.14 -9.77
C PHE A 276 -5.90 -4.99 -10.43
N THR A 277 -5.97 -5.01 -11.76
CA THR A 277 -7.23 -4.90 -12.50
C THR A 277 -8.17 -6.07 -12.18
N ALA A 278 -7.67 -7.30 -12.21
CA ALA A 278 -8.50 -8.49 -11.98
C ALA A 278 -9.09 -8.49 -10.56
N LEU A 279 -8.28 -8.25 -9.52
CA LEU A 279 -8.74 -8.24 -8.13
C LEU A 279 -9.71 -7.07 -7.87
N THR A 280 -9.42 -5.88 -8.41
CA THR A 280 -10.32 -4.73 -8.32
C THR A 280 -11.68 -5.04 -8.95
N MET A 281 -11.69 -5.63 -10.15
CA MET A 281 -12.92 -6.05 -10.82
C MET A 281 -13.67 -7.16 -10.06
N MET A 282 -12.95 -8.00 -9.32
CA MET A 282 -13.53 -9.00 -8.43
C MET A 282 -14.11 -8.42 -7.14
N GLY A 283 -13.90 -7.13 -6.88
CA GLY A 283 -14.38 -6.45 -5.68
C GLY A 283 -13.44 -6.55 -4.47
N LEU A 284 -12.17 -6.86 -4.70
CA LEU A 284 -11.21 -7.22 -3.65
C LEU A 284 -9.89 -6.50 -3.82
N TYR A 285 -9.29 -6.03 -2.72
CA TYR A 285 -7.89 -5.59 -2.71
C TYR A 285 -7.12 -6.20 -1.53
N PRO A 286 -6.11 -7.05 -1.77
CA PRO A 286 -5.35 -7.70 -0.70
C PRO A 286 -4.30 -6.75 -0.11
N MET A 287 -4.28 -6.64 1.22
CA MET A 287 -3.18 -5.98 1.93
C MET A 287 -2.04 -7.00 2.12
N SER A 288 -1.07 -6.99 1.20
CA SER A 288 0.04 -7.97 1.15
C SER A 288 0.81 -8.05 2.46
N GLY A 289 0.96 -9.21 3.09
CA GLY A 289 1.63 -9.37 4.40
C GLY A 289 0.65 -9.33 5.57
N GLN A 290 -0.64 -9.24 5.29
CA GLN A 290 -1.72 -9.18 6.26
C GLN A 290 -2.86 -10.13 5.88
N ASP A 291 -3.62 -10.56 6.88
CA ASP A 291 -4.86 -11.33 6.68
C ASP A 291 -6.06 -10.41 6.42
N VAL A 292 -5.93 -9.52 5.42
CA VAL A 292 -6.90 -8.45 5.14
C VAL A 292 -7.12 -8.31 3.63
N TYR A 293 -8.39 -8.35 3.23
CA TYR A 293 -8.87 -8.04 1.90
C TYR A 293 -9.89 -6.91 1.99
N LEU A 294 -9.61 -5.75 1.42
CA LEU A 294 -10.56 -4.64 1.38
C LEU A 294 -11.66 -4.96 0.37
N VAL A 295 -12.92 -4.69 0.76
CA VAL A 295 -14.11 -5.10 0.01
C VAL A 295 -14.77 -3.92 -0.71
N MET A 296 -14.88 -4.02 -2.02
CA MET A 296 -15.71 -3.13 -2.82
C MET A 296 -16.71 -3.95 -3.65
N PRO A 297 -17.75 -3.33 -4.24
CA PRO A 297 -18.63 -4.03 -5.16
C PRO A 297 -17.87 -4.60 -6.36
N PRO A 298 -18.03 -5.89 -6.70
CA PRO A 298 -17.50 -6.42 -7.94
C PRO A 298 -18.05 -5.67 -9.16
N PHE A 299 -17.29 -5.67 -10.25
CA PHE A 299 -17.73 -5.15 -11.56
C PHE A 299 -18.70 -6.11 -12.26
N PHE A 300 -19.07 -7.20 -11.60
CA PHE A 300 -19.95 -8.25 -12.10
C PHE A 300 -21.16 -8.41 -11.16
N PRO A 301 -22.26 -9.03 -11.63
CA PRO A 301 -23.36 -9.41 -10.73
C PRO A 301 -22.90 -10.33 -9.59
N GLU A 302 -21.94 -11.21 -9.87
CA GLU A 302 -21.42 -12.18 -8.91
C GLU A 302 -20.01 -12.65 -9.32
N VAL A 303 -19.17 -12.93 -8.33
CA VAL A 303 -17.85 -13.55 -8.47
C VAL A 303 -17.79 -14.79 -7.58
N ASN A 304 -17.41 -15.92 -8.16
CA ASN A 304 -17.25 -17.21 -7.46
C ASN A 304 -15.78 -17.66 -7.51
N ILE A 305 -15.17 -17.83 -6.34
CA ILE A 305 -13.78 -18.26 -6.18
C ILE A 305 -13.79 -19.63 -5.50
N THR A 306 -13.48 -20.68 -6.28
CA THR A 306 -13.35 -22.03 -5.75
C THR A 306 -11.93 -22.29 -5.32
N ASN A 307 -11.75 -22.58 -4.03
CA ASN A 307 -10.49 -23.02 -3.48
C ASN A 307 -10.17 -24.42 -3.97
N ARG A 308 -9.03 -24.60 -4.64
CA ARG A 308 -8.65 -25.90 -5.21
C ARG A 308 -8.22 -26.93 -4.17
N ILE A 309 -7.83 -26.49 -2.98
CA ILE A 309 -7.37 -27.36 -1.88
C ILE A 309 -8.58 -27.86 -1.08
N THR A 310 -9.45 -26.95 -0.63
CA THR A 310 -10.62 -27.31 0.20
C THR A 310 -11.83 -27.74 -0.63
N GLY A 311 -11.91 -27.33 -1.90
CA GLY A 311 -13.08 -27.52 -2.76
C GLY A 311 -14.24 -26.57 -2.46
N ASN A 312 -14.11 -25.72 -1.44
CA ASN A 312 -15.13 -24.74 -1.05
C ASN A 312 -15.16 -23.56 -2.04
N THR A 313 -16.33 -22.96 -2.20
CA THR A 313 -16.52 -21.77 -3.03
C THR A 313 -16.90 -20.57 -2.15
N ALA A 314 -16.14 -19.49 -2.30
CA ALA A 314 -16.45 -18.18 -1.79
C ALA A 314 -17.13 -17.35 -2.88
N THR A 315 -18.26 -16.74 -2.55
CA THR A 315 -19.10 -15.97 -3.48
C THR A 315 -19.23 -14.54 -2.99
N VAL A 316 -18.89 -13.56 -3.84
CA VAL A 316 -19.20 -12.15 -3.63
C VAL A 316 -20.27 -11.75 -4.64
N ARG A 317 -21.45 -11.35 -4.17
CA ARG A 317 -22.63 -11.07 -5.00
C ARG A 317 -23.13 -9.65 -4.79
N ASN A 318 -23.46 -8.98 -5.89
CA ASN A 318 -24.16 -7.70 -5.88
C ASN A 318 -25.68 -7.88 -5.99
N VAL A 319 -26.40 -7.38 -5.00
CA VAL A 319 -27.84 -7.16 -5.05
C VAL A 319 -28.08 -5.74 -5.58
N ASN A 320 -29.03 -5.57 -6.50
CA ASN A 320 -29.27 -4.32 -7.26
C ASN A 320 -28.11 -3.91 -8.19
N PHE A 321 -27.41 -4.90 -8.76
CA PHE A 321 -26.37 -4.66 -9.77
C PHE A 321 -26.94 -3.88 -10.97
N ASP A 322 -26.21 -2.84 -11.38
CA ASP A 322 -26.49 -2.03 -12.56
C ASP A 322 -25.29 -2.11 -13.50
N SER A 323 -25.48 -2.66 -14.71
CA SER A 323 -24.42 -2.77 -15.71
C SER A 323 -23.95 -1.43 -16.29
N SER A 324 -24.71 -0.35 -16.05
CA SER A 324 -24.27 1.02 -16.33
C SER A 324 -23.46 1.65 -15.19
N TYR A 325 -23.22 0.90 -14.10
CA TYR A 325 -22.47 1.33 -12.92
C TYR A 325 -22.98 2.64 -12.30
N ARG A 326 -24.30 2.83 -12.24
CA ARG A 326 -24.90 3.89 -11.42
C ARG A 326 -24.99 3.49 -9.95
N ASN A 327 -25.20 2.20 -9.68
CA ASN A 327 -25.23 1.65 -8.32
C ASN A 327 -23.85 1.05 -8.01
N ILE A 328 -22.96 1.83 -7.41
CA ILE A 328 -21.58 1.41 -7.08
C ILE A 328 -21.25 1.52 -5.60
N TYR A 329 -22.23 1.90 -4.76
CA TYR A 329 -22.02 2.11 -3.34
C TYR A 329 -22.75 1.04 -2.54
N ILE A 330 -22.04 0.36 -1.64
CA ILE A 330 -22.62 -0.63 -0.74
C ILE A 330 -23.52 0.09 0.26
N GLN A 331 -24.78 -0.32 0.33
CA GLN A 331 -25.81 0.17 1.25
C GLN A 331 -25.91 -0.71 2.50
N SER A 332 -25.70 -2.01 2.32
CA SER A 332 -25.65 -3.01 3.38
C SER A 332 -25.00 -4.28 2.87
N ALA A 333 -24.46 -5.09 3.77
CA ALA A 333 -23.94 -6.41 3.43
C ALA A 333 -24.44 -7.50 4.37
N THR A 334 -24.50 -8.73 3.86
CA THR A 334 -24.64 -9.93 4.69
C THR A 334 -23.54 -10.92 4.37
N LEU A 335 -23.01 -11.58 5.39
CA LEU A 335 -22.07 -12.69 5.26
C LEU A 335 -22.77 -13.95 5.76
N ASN A 336 -23.00 -14.90 4.86
CA ASN A 336 -23.75 -16.12 5.12
C ASN A 336 -25.14 -15.85 5.75
N GLY A 337 -25.81 -14.78 5.29
CA GLY A 337 -27.13 -14.35 5.77
C GLY A 337 -27.14 -13.55 7.07
N ALA A 338 -26.00 -13.41 7.76
CA ALA A 338 -25.87 -12.55 8.93
C ALA A 338 -25.44 -11.13 8.52
N SER A 339 -25.91 -10.11 9.24
CA SER A 339 -25.51 -8.72 8.99
C SER A 339 -23.98 -8.56 9.09
N TYR A 340 -23.40 -7.87 8.11
CA TYR A 340 -21.96 -7.65 8.01
C TYR A 340 -21.66 -6.18 7.71
N THR A 341 -20.86 -5.53 8.55
CA THR A 341 -20.60 -4.08 8.48
C THR A 341 -19.14 -3.74 8.18
N LYS A 342 -18.22 -4.68 8.37
CA LYS A 342 -16.79 -4.49 8.12
C LYS A 342 -16.51 -4.29 6.64
N SER A 343 -15.67 -3.31 6.29
CA SER A 343 -15.30 -3.00 4.91
C SER A 343 -14.16 -3.89 4.37
N TRP A 344 -13.94 -5.05 4.99
CA TRP A 344 -12.84 -5.96 4.71
C TRP A 344 -13.20 -7.41 5.07
N LEU A 345 -12.41 -8.37 4.61
CA LEU A 345 -12.50 -9.82 4.88
C LEU A 345 -11.14 -10.40 5.27
N THR A 346 -11.15 -11.56 5.92
CA THR A 346 -9.97 -12.41 6.15
C THR A 346 -9.86 -13.50 5.07
N HIS A 347 -8.68 -14.09 4.95
CA HIS A 347 -8.39 -15.19 4.02
C HIS A 347 -9.25 -16.42 4.28
N SER A 348 -9.67 -16.64 5.53
CA SER A 348 -10.56 -17.75 5.90
C SER A 348 -11.85 -17.79 5.09
N PHE A 349 -12.38 -16.63 4.65
CA PHE A 349 -13.54 -16.58 3.74
C PHE A 349 -13.33 -17.41 2.46
N PHE A 350 -12.11 -17.41 1.92
CA PHE A 350 -11.74 -18.17 0.72
C PHE A 350 -11.34 -19.62 1.03
N LEU A 351 -11.06 -19.97 2.28
CA LEU A 351 -10.80 -21.35 2.69
C LEU A 351 -12.10 -22.10 3.01
N ASP A 352 -12.95 -21.46 3.80
CA ASP A 352 -14.21 -22.00 4.31
C ASP A 352 -15.33 -21.92 3.27
N GLY A 353 -15.21 -20.97 2.33
CA GLY A 353 -16.28 -20.60 1.43
C GLY A 353 -17.39 -19.80 2.12
N GLY A 354 -18.43 -19.49 1.38
CA GLY A 354 -19.56 -18.71 1.88
C GLY A 354 -20.04 -17.68 0.88
N VAL A 355 -21.03 -16.88 1.28
CA VAL A 355 -21.65 -15.86 0.42
C VAL A 355 -21.62 -14.51 1.14
N LEU A 356 -20.91 -13.55 0.54
CA LEU A 356 -20.99 -12.14 0.86
C LEU A 356 -21.93 -11.47 -0.13
N GLU A 357 -23.12 -11.06 0.33
CA GLU A 357 -24.09 -10.32 -0.48
C GLU A 357 -24.02 -8.83 -0.16
N LEU A 358 -23.80 -8.01 -1.19
CA LEU A 358 -23.66 -6.56 -1.13
C LEU A 358 -24.87 -5.90 -1.78
N THR A 359 -25.70 -5.19 -1.02
CA THR A 359 -26.82 -4.42 -1.59
C THR A 359 -26.31 -3.07 -2.06
N LEU A 360 -26.45 -2.77 -3.36
CA LEU A 360 -25.92 -1.56 -3.96
C LEU A 360 -26.95 -0.44 -4.10
N GLY A 361 -26.44 0.79 -4.14
CA GLY A 361 -27.21 2.02 -4.35
C GLY A 361 -26.37 3.12 -5.02
N PRO A 362 -27.00 4.23 -5.40
CA PRO A 362 -26.39 5.27 -6.24
C PRO A 362 -25.61 6.35 -5.47
N GLN A 363 -25.60 6.30 -4.14
CA GLN A 363 -24.90 7.26 -3.27
C GLN A 363 -24.22 6.51 -2.11
N GLU A 364 -23.20 7.11 -1.51
CA GLU A 364 -22.58 6.58 -0.29
C GLU A 364 -23.61 6.35 0.82
N SER A 365 -23.33 5.37 1.68
CA SER A 365 -24.19 4.97 2.81
C SER A 365 -23.38 4.94 4.10
N ASP A 366 -24.04 4.55 5.20
CA ASP A 366 -23.41 4.38 6.50
C ASP A 366 -22.67 3.02 6.68
N TRP A 367 -22.58 2.20 5.62
CA TRP A 367 -21.88 0.91 5.67
C TRP A 367 -20.36 1.07 5.71
N GLY A 368 -19.70 0.43 6.68
CA GLY A 368 -18.23 0.47 6.82
C GLY A 368 -17.68 1.82 7.29
N VAL A 369 -18.51 2.68 7.87
CA VAL A 369 -18.15 4.06 8.29
C VAL A 369 -17.66 4.13 9.74
N LYS A 370 -18.08 3.19 10.60
CA LYS A 370 -17.72 3.20 12.03
C LYS A 370 -16.31 2.68 12.27
N GLU A 371 -15.65 3.19 13.30
CA GLU A 371 -14.28 2.76 13.66
C GLU A 371 -14.16 1.24 13.91
N GLU A 372 -15.20 0.61 14.48
CA GLU A 372 -15.27 -0.85 14.70
C GLU A 372 -15.32 -1.68 13.40
N ASP A 373 -15.66 -1.04 12.28
CA ASP A 373 -15.73 -1.64 10.95
C ASP A 373 -14.45 -1.45 10.13
N TYR A 374 -13.49 -0.64 10.64
CA TYR A 374 -12.24 -0.35 9.93
C TYR A 374 -11.37 -1.59 9.84
N PRO A 375 -10.52 -1.69 8.78
CA PRO A 375 -9.50 -2.72 8.73
C PRO A 375 -8.47 -2.53 9.86
N PRO A 376 -7.83 -3.60 10.34
CA PRO A 376 -6.88 -3.52 11.45
C PRO A 376 -5.64 -2.70 11.06
N SER A 377 -5.05 -2.05 12.06
CA SER A 377 -3.78 -1.33 11.95
C SER A 377 -2.88 -1.76 13.11
N ALA A 378 -1.58 -1.81 12.90
CA ALA A 378 -0.61 -2.30 13.87
C ALA A 378 -0.67 -1.57 15.23
N SER A 379 -0.96 -0.27 15.24
CA SER A 379 -1.08 0.52 16.48
C SER A 379 -2.33 0.22 17.31
N THR A 380 -3.40 -0.30 16.67
CA THR A 380 -4.67 -0.59 17.35
C THR A 380 -4.87 -2.09 17.57
N HIS A 381 -4.35 -2.91 16.65
CA HIS A 381 -4.51 -4.34 16.58
C HIS A 381 -3.23 -4.96 16.00
N PHE A 382 -2.23 -5.21 16.86
CA PHE A 382 -1.12 -6.10 16.51
C PHE A 382 -1.46 -7.54 16.86
#